data_AF-A0A453DBN8-F1
#
_entry.id   AF-A0A453DBN8-F1
#
_cell.length_a   1.000
_cell.length_b   1.000
_cell.length_c   1.000
_cell.angle_alpha   90.00
_cell.angle_beta   90.00
_cell.angle_gamma   90.00
#
_symmetry.space_group_name_H-M   'P 1'
#
loop_
_entity.id
_entity.type
_entity.pdbx_description
1 polymer ?
#
loop_
_entity_poly.entity_id
_entity_poly.type
_entity_poly.pdbx_seq_one_letter_code
_entity_poly.pdbx_strand_id
1 'polypeptide(L)'
;HPKGSRMLTFTAAGWHVPVLDRTTAKPWRRLSLHLRSQRRRSGLVISSKSPSYPEAEEGEWKVDEYKRHTDEPSKKQEMINAIRTALGSLGDDETATTASAYDTALVALVKNLDGDEKPQFPSCIDWIVQNQLPDGSWGDPAFFMVQDRMISTLACVVAVKSWNIDCDDLCDRGVLFIQENMSKLVEEEQDWMPCGFEINLPAILEKAKDLDLDIPYNHPVLEEIYAKRNLKLSKYA
;
A
#
# COMPACT_ATOMS: atom_id res chain seq x y z
N HIS A 1 55.13 -23.97 28.31
CA HIS A 1 55.19 -23.03 27.17
C HIS A 1 53.99 -23.24 26.26
N PRO A 2 52.99 -22.33 26.25
CA PRO A 2 51.82 -22.46 25.39
C PRO A 2 52.07 -21.83 24.02
N LYS A 3 51.44 -22.40 22.99
CA LYS A 3 51.42 -21.90 21.60
C LYS A 3 50.52 -20.66 21.53
N GLY A 4 51.02 -19.60 20.93
CA GLY A 4 50.33 -18.32 20.80
C GLY A 4 49.15 -18.38 19.82
N SER A 5 48.00 -17.88 20.28
CA SER A 5 46.86 -17.54 19.43
C SER A 5 47.14 -16.26 18.65
N ARG A 6 47.02 -16.33 17.33
CA ARG A 6 47.06 -15.16 16.44
C ARG A 6 45.72 -14.43 16.54
N MET A 7 45.75 -13.23 17.11
CA MET A 7 44.64 -12.30 17.19
C MET A 7 44.40 -11.71 15.79
N LEU A 8 43.24 -11.99 15.18
CA LEU A 8 42.79 -11.32 13.97
C LEU A 8 41.96 -10.09 14.38
N THR A 9 42.56 -8.92 14.22
CA THR A 9 41.89 -7.64 14.36
C THR A 9 41.03 -7.39 13.12
N PHE A 10 39.70 -7.45 13.25
CA PHE A 10 38.78 -6.95 12.24
C PHE A 10 38.65 -5.43 12.40
N THR A 11 39.16 -4.70 11.42
CA THR A 11 38.89 -3.28 11.24
C THR A 11 37.45 -3.10 10.80
N ALA A 12 36.62 -2.46 11.63
CA ALA A 12 35.29 -2.02 11.25
C ALA A 12 35.43 -0.90 10.20
N ALA A 13 35.20 -1.23 8.94
CA ALA A 13 34.92 -0.22 7.92
C ALA A 13 33.52 0.32 8.21
N GLY A 14 33.44 1.55 8.71
CA GLY A 14 32.18 2.24 8.93
C GLY A 14 31.49 2.50 7.59
N TRP A 15 30.35 1.85 7.38
CA TRP A 15 29.47 2.16 6.26
C TRP A 15 28.68 3.40 6.66
N HIS A 16 29.08 4.54 6.11
CA HIS A 16 28.25 5.74 6.10
C HIS A 16 27.06 5.49 5.18
N VAL A 17 25.90 5.24 5.77
CA VAL A 17 24.61 5.35 5.08
C VAL A 17 24.35 6.84 4.85
N PRO A 18 24.14 7.32 3.61
CA PRO A 18 23.73 8.69 3.40
C PRO A 18 22.30 8.86 3.91
N VAL A 19 22.13 9.60 5.00
CA VAL A 19 20.83 10.15 5.41
C VAL A 19 20.42 11.13 4.32
N LEU A 20 19.46 10.73 3.48
CA LEU A 20 18.88 11.60 2.46
C LEU A 20 17.83 12.50 3.13
N ASP A 21 18.30 13.53 3.82
CA ASP A 21 17.47 14.66 4.22
C ASP A 21 17.15 15.49 2.97
N ARG A 22 15.96 15.30 2.40
CA ARG A 22 15.26 16.28 1.54
C ARG A 22 13.83 15.84 1.22
N THR A 23 12.89 16.45 1.93
CA THR A 23 11.47 16.53 1.61
C THR A 23 11.22 17.39 0.37
N THR A 24 11.23 16.79 -0.83
CA THR A 24 10.58 17.41 -2.00
C THR A 24 10.00 16.36 -2.95
N ALA A 25 9.01 15.60 -2.50
CA ALA A 25 8.11 14.88 -3.40
C ALA A 25 6.85 15.73 -3.62
N LYS A 26 6.70 16.32 -4.82
CA LYS A 26 5.44 16.96 -5.24
C LYS A 26 4.37 15.87 -5.37
N PRO A 27 3.11 16.11 -4.96
CA PRO A 27 2.05 15.11 -5.06
C PRO A 27 1.81 14.78 -6.54
N TRP A 28 1.90 13.50 -6.90
CA TRP A 28 1.52 13.03 -8.21
C TRP A 28 0.03 13.33 -8.43
N ARG A 29 -0.29 13.93 -9.58
CA ARG A 29 -1.64 14.36 -9.92
C ARG A 29 -2.58 13.15 -10.03
N ARG A 30 -3.71 13.26 -9.33
CA ARG A 30 -4.84 12.33 -9.29
C ARG A 30 -5.39 12.01 -10.69
N LEU A 31 -5.10 10.82 -11.22
CA LEU A 31 -5.85 10.27 -12.35
C LEU A 31 -7.09 9.54 -11.81
N SER A 32 -8.18 10.27 -11.67
CA SER A 32 -9.47 9.70 -11.27
C SER A 32 -10.11 8.99 -12.48
N LEU A 33 -9.94 7.68 -12.62
CA LEU A 33 -10.74 6.89 -13.56
C LEU A 33 -12.08 6.53 -12.92
N HIS A 34 -13.12 7.33 -13.21
CA HIS A 34 -14.50 6.98 -12.86
C HIS A 34 -15.05 6.02 -13.91
N LEU A 35 -14.99 4.72 -13.66
CA LEU A 35 -15.77 3.74 -14.41
C LEU A 35 -17.18 3.66 -13.82
N ARG A 36 -18.10 4.50 -14.32
CA ARG A 36 -19.54 4.33 -14.06
C ARG A 36 -20.11 3.30 -15.03
N SER A 37 -20.34 2.09 -14.53
CA SER A 37 -21.23 1.12 -15.18
C SER A 37 -22.68 1.59 -15.05
N GLN A 38 -23.25 2.16 -16.11
CA GLN A 38 -24.70 2.27 -16.26
C GLN A 38 -25.15 1.36 -17.40
N ARG A 39 -25.69 0.19 -17.04
CA ARG A 39 -26.57 -0.59 -17.92
C ARG A 39 -28.02 -0.21 -17.62
N ARG A 40 -28.67 0.49 -18.55
CA ARG A 40 -30.13 0.46 -18.69
C ARG A 40 -30.47 -0.13 -20.07
N ARG A 41 -31.19 -1.24 -20.06
CA ARG A 41 -31.91 -1.79 -21.23
C ARG A 41 -33.15 -0.94 -21.47
N SER A 42 -33.31 -0.39 -22.68
CA SER A 42 -34.60 -0.22 -23.34
C SER A 42 -34.36 0.06 -24.82
N GLY A 43 -35.04 -0.70 -25.69
CA GLY A 43 -34.92 -0.56 -27.15
C GLY A 43 -35.94 0.41 -27.72
N LEU A 44 -35.55 1.17 -28.74
CA LEU A 44 -36.45 1.59 -29.83
C LEU A 44 -35.64 2.01 -31.07
N VAL A 45 -36.22 1.74 -32.23
CA VAL A 45 -35.68 1.86 -33.59
C VAL A 45 -35.60 3.32 -34.08
N ILE A 46 -34.65 3.55 -34.99
CA ILE A 46 -34.24 4.80 -35.66
C ILE A 46 -35.39 5.53 -36.37
N SER A 47 -35.40 6.86 -36.28
CA SER A 47 -35.97 7.72 -37.35
C SER A 47 -35.10 8.96 -37.52
N SER A 48 -34.48 9.05 -38.69
CA SER A 48 -33.60 10.13 -39.14
C SER A 48 -34.42 11.31 -39.64
N LYS A 49 -34.25 12.49 -39.03
CA LYS A 49 -34.56 13.78 -39.66
C LYS A 49 -33.50 14.80 -39.27
N SER A 50 -32.61 15.11 -40.20
CA SER A 50 -31.68 16.24 -40.09
C SER A 50 -32.43 17.54 -40.41
N PRO A 51 -32.25 18.64 -39.65
CA PRO A 51 -32.67 19.96 -40.08
C PRO A 51 -31.75 20.48 -41.19
N SER A 52 -32.33 21.04 -42.24
CA SER A 52 -31.63 21.76 -43.31
C SER A 52 -31.00 23.06 -42.78
N TYR A 53 -29.70 23.25 -43.00
CA TYR A 53 -28.99 24.50 -42.74
C TYR A 53 -29.07 25.43 -43.96
N PRO A 54 -29.17 26.76 -43.77
CA PRO A 54 -29.11 27.70 -44.88
C PRO A 54 -27.71 27.77 -45.49
N GLU A 55 -27.65 27.97 -46.80
CA GLU A 55 -26.43 28.20 -47.57
C GLU A 55 -25.67 29.40 -47.00
N ALA A 56 -24.47 29.14 -46.45
CA ALA A 56 -23.53 30.17 -46.02
C ALA A 56 -22.47 30.34 -47.11
N GLU A 57 -22.27 31.60 -47.52
CA GLU A 57 -21.33 32.01 -48.55
C GLU A 57 -19.93 31.42 -48.36
N GLU A 58 -19.33 30.97 -49.47
CA GLU A 58 -17.94 30.52 -49.54
C GLU A 58 -16.99 31.71 -49.31
N GLY A 59 -16.78 32.06 -48.04
CA GLY A 59 -15.60 32.82 -47.65
C GLY A 59 -14.38 31.93 -47.82
N GLU A 60 -13.46 32.31 -48.70
CA GLU A 60 -12.14 31.68 -48.82
C GLU A 60 -11.47 31.61 -47.43
N TRP A 61 -11.46 30.43 -46.84
CA TRP A 61 -10.64 30.15 -45.67
C TRP A 61 -9.20 30.16 -46.12
N LYS A 62 -8.47 31.24 -45.83
CA LYS A 62 -7.01 31.21 -45.85
C LYS A 62 -6.60 30.05 -44.95
N VAL A 63 -5.97 29.05 -45.55
CA VAL A 63 -5.33 27.96 -44.85
C VAL A 63 -4.19 28.59 -44.07
N ASP A 64 -4.48 28.98 -42.82
CA ASP A 64 -3.44 29.25 -41.85
C ASP A 64 -2.64 27.96 -41.74
N GLU A 65 -1.40 28.07 -42.20
CA GLU A 65 -0.36 27.08 -42.17
C GLU A 65 -0.45 26.28 -40.87
N TYR A 66 -0.82 25.00 -41.00
CA TYR A 66 -0.74 24.03 -39.90
C TYR A 66 0.68 24.10 -39.37
N LYS A 67 0.87 24.80 -38.24
CA LYS A 67 2.10 24.73 -37.46
C LYS A 67 2.24 23.26 -37.08
N ARG A 68 3.05 22.54 -37.85
CA ARG A 68 3.56 21.23 -37.50
C ARG A 68 4.21 21.41 -36.14
N HIS A 69 3.58 20.91 -35.09
CA HIS A 69 4.22 20.78 -33.78
C HIS A 69 5.45 19.89 -33.97
N THR A 70 6.63 20.50 -34.08
CA THR A 70 7.92 19.82 -34.30
C THR A 70 8.50 19.19 -33.03
N ASP A 71 7.72 19.09 -31.95
CA ASP A 71 8.18 18.63 -30.64
C ASP A 71 7.99 17.12 -30.38
N GLU A 72 7.34 16.38 -31.29
CA GLU A 72 7.09 14.93 -31.13
C GLU A 72 8.33 14.01 -31.11
N PRO A 73 9.44 14.28 -31.83
CA PRO A 73 10.61 13.39 -31.82
C PRO A 73 11.39 13.43 -30.50
N SER A 74 11.50 14.61 -29.87
CA SER A 74 12.27 14.80 -28.62
C SER A 74 11.61 14.08 -27.46
N LYS A 75 10.30 14.27 -27.30
CA LYS A 75 9.54 13.66 -26.21
C LYS A 75 9.50 12.14 -26.29
N LYS A 76 9.39 11.59 -27.51
CA LYS A 76 9.49 10.14 -27.74
C LYS A 76 10.87 9.62 -27.34
N GLN A 77 11.94 10.32 -27.71
CA GLN A 77 13.30 9.90 -27.37
C GLN A 77 13.57 9.98 -25.86
N GLU A 78 13.04 11.01 -25.20
CA GLU A 78 13.08 11.16 -23.73
C GLU A 78 12.36 9.99 -23.04
N MET A 79 11.15 9.62 -23.50
CA MET A 79 10.42 8.46 -22.96
C MET A 79 11.18 7.15 -23.17
N ILE A 80 11.77 6.95 -24.37
CA ILE A 80 12.60 5.76 -24.65
C ILE A 80 13.80 5.71 -23.70
N ASN A 81 14.46 6.84 -23.47
CA ASN A 81 15.61 6.90 -22.57
C ASN A 81 15.17 6.63 -21.11
N ALA A 82 14.05 7.19 -20.66
CA ALA A 82 13.51 6.93 -19.32
C ALA A 82 13.17 5.45 -19.10
N ILE A 83 12.55 4.79 -20.09
CA ILE A 83 12.25 3.36 -20.04
C ILE A 83 13.54 2.54 -20.00
N ARG A 84 14.54 2.86 -20.83
CA ARG A 84 15.85 2.18 -20.81
C ARG A 84 16.54 2.34 -19.47
N THR A 85 16.50 3.53 -18.87
CA THR A 85 17.06 3.78 -17.52
C THR A 85 16.34 2.94 -16.47
N ALA A 86 15.00 2.94 -16.45
CA ALA A 86 14.22 2.17 -15.48
C ALA A 86 14.42 0.65 -15.61
N LEU A 87 14.52 0.13 -16.84
CA LEU A 87 14.82 -1.28 -17.07
C LEU A 87 16.29 -1.62 -16.78
N GLY A 88 17.21 -0.68 -16.99
CA GLY A 88 18.63 -0.84 -16.68
C GLY A 88 18.90 -0.84 -15.18
N SER A 89 18.15 -0.07 -14.39
CA SER A 89 18.26 -0.05 -12.92
C SER A 89 17.67 -1.28 -12.24
N LEU A 90 16.92 -2.12 -12.95
CA LEU A 90 16.35 -3.36 -12.43
C LEU A 90 17.40 -4.49 -12.27
N GLY A 91 18.64 -4.26 -12.73
CA GLY A 91 19.69 -5.27 -12.86
C GLY A 91 20.40 -5.68 -11.57
N ASP A 92 20.31 -4.87 -10.51
CA ASP A 92 20.98 -5.12 -9.24
C ASP A 92 19.90 -5.16 -8.15
N ASP A 93 19.39 -6.37 -7.86
CA ASP A 93 18.55 -6.80 -6.71
C ASP A 93 17.28 -6.02 -6.27
N GLU A 94 17.05 -4.80 -6.73
CA GLU A 94 15.87 -3.99 -6.39
C GLU A 94 14.70 -4.28 -7.34
N THR A 95 13.80 -5.17 -6.92
CA THR A 95 12.42 -5.06 -7.40
C THR A 95 11.85 -3.75 -6.87
N ALA A 96 11.52 -2.81 -7.77
CA ALA A 96 10.81 -1.58 -7.43
C ALA A 96 9.38 -1.94 -6.97
N THR A 97 9.26 -2.38 -5.72
CA THR A 97 8.01 -2.75 -5.06
C THR A 97 7.83 -1.86 -3.85
N THR A 98 6.58 -1.45 -3.63
CA THR A 98 6.24 -0.65 -2.46
C THR A 98 6.37 -1.50 -1.20
N ALA A 99 6.76 -0.88 -0.09
CA ALA A 99 6.83 -1.56 1.19
C ALA A 99 5.43 -2.01 1.63
N SER A 100 5.32 -3.27 2.05
CA SER A 100 4.11 -3.83 2.66
C SER A 100 4.14 -3.56 4.16
N ALA A 101 3.22 -2.71 4.64
CA ALA A 101 3.12 -2.40 6.07
C ALA A 101 2.80 -3.65 6.90
N TYR A 102 1.89 -4.49 6.40
CA TYR A 102 1.54 -5.78 6.99
C TYR A 102 2.77 -6.67 7.18
N ASP A 103 3.53 -6.94 6.11
CA ASP A 103 4.69 -7.85 6.19
C ASP A 103 5.81 -7.25 7.06
N THR A 104 6.03 -5.94 6.96
CA THR A 104 7.01 -5.22 7.79
C THR A 104 6.66 -5.37 9.27
N ALA A 105 5.37 -5.28 9.64
CA ALA A 105 4.93 -5.48 11.01
C ALA A 105 5.11 -6.92 11.50
N LEU A 106 4.89 -7.93 10.65
CA LEU A 106 5.15 -9.32 11.02
C LEU A 106 6.64 -9.58 11.26
N VAL A 107 7.52 -9.02 10.41
CA VAL A 107 8.98 -9.10 10.61
C VAL A 107 9.40 -8.38 11.88
N ALA A 108 8.77 -7.24 12.19
CA ALA A 108 9.03 -6.47 13.40
C ALA A 108 8.72 -7.25 14.70
N LEU A 109 7.83 -8.25 14.66
CA LEU A 109 7.49 -9.10 15.81
C LEU A 109 8.54 -10.19 16.12
N VAL A 110 9.53 -10.41 15.25
CA VAL A 110 10.56 -11.43 15.47
C VAL A 110 11.44 -11.01 16.64
N LYS A 111 11.48 -11.83 17.70
CA LYS A 111 12.35 -11.60 18.86
C LYS A 111 13.81 -11.85 18.54
N ASN A 112 14.71 -11.13 19.22
CA ASN A 112 16.15 -11.33 19.11
C ASN A 112 16.53 -12.78 19.48
N LEU A 113 17.35 -13.43 18.64
CA LEU A 113 17.85 -14.79 18.85
C LEU A 113 18.74 -14.92 20.09
N ASP A 114 19.38 -13.82 20.50
CA ASP A 114 20.29 -13.80 21.66
C ASP A 114 19.53 -13.80 23.01
N GLY A 115 18.19 -13.79 22.99
CA GLY A 115 17.34 -13.88 24.18
C GLY A 115 17.02 -12.55 24.84
N ASP A 116 17.45 -11.44 24.25
CA ASP A 116 17.03 -10.10 24.68
C ASP A 116 15.55 -9.85 24.34
N GLU A 117 14.83 -9.13 25.22
CA GLU A 117 13.46 -8.64 24.95
C GLU A 117 13.48 -7.42 23.99
N LYS A 118 14.03 -7.63 22.79
CA LYS A 118 14.13 -6.64 21.71
C LYS A 118 13.81 -7.26 20.36
N PRO A 119 13.38 -6.46 19.36
CA PRO A 119 13.16 -6.96 18.01
C PRO A 119 14.49 -7.36 17.36
N GLN A 120 14.49 -8.47 16.63
CA GLN A 120 15.61 -8.92 15.79
C GLN A 120 15.90 -7.92 14.66
N PHE A 121 14.87 -7.21 14.19
CA PHE A 121 14.95 -6.24 13.09
C PHE A 121 14.42 -4.86 13.52
N PRO A 122 15.20 -4.07 14.26
CA PRO A 122 14.76 -2.75 14.75
C PRO A 122 14.35 -1.78 13.63
N SER A 123 14.96 -1.88 12.45
CA SER A 123 14.61 -1.04 11.30
C SER A 123 13.15 -1.18 10.84
N CYS A 124 12.52 -2.35 11.07
CA CYS A 124 11.10 -2.52 10.79
C CYS A 124 10.23 -1.70 11.75
N ILE A 125 10.64 -1.56 13.02
CA ILE A 125 9.97 -0.70 13.99
C ILE A 125 10.13 0.77 13.59
N ASP A 126 11.35 1.19 13.24
CA ASP A 126 11.62 2.55 12.78
C ASP A 126 10.76 2.91 11.58
N TRP A 127 10.62 1.99 10.62
CA TRP A 127 9.75 2.18 9.47
C TRP A 127 8.28 2.34 9.88
N ILE A 128 7.77 1.48 10.76
CA ILE A 128 6.37 1.56 11.24
C ILE A 128 6.10 2.93 11.89
N VAL A 129 6.99 3.39 12.76
CA VAL A 129 6.86 4.69 13.44
C VAL A 129 6.80 5.85 12.43
N GLN A 130 7.62 5.80 11.38
CA GLN A 130 7.74 6.88 10.40
C GLN A 130 6.65 6.89 9.31
N ASN A 131 5.89 5.80 9.15
CA ASN A 131 4.99 5.60 8.00
C ASN A 131 3.50 5.46 8.37
N GLN A 132 3.10 5.87 9.58
CA GLN A 132 1.68 5.98 9.90
C GLN A 132 1.05 7.13 9.08
N LEU A 133 -0.10 6.86 8.48
CA LEU A 133 -0.84 7.84 7.69
C LEU A 133 -1.58 8.87 8.57
N PRO A 134 -1.98 10.02 8.03
CA PRO A 134 -2.66 11.07 8.81
C PRO A 134 -3.99 10.63 9.44
N ASP A 135 -4.64 9.60 8.90
CA ASP A 135 -5.88 9.01 9.44
C ASP A 135 -5.62 7.97 10.55
N GLY A 136 -4.36 7.74 10.94
CA GLY A 136 -3.96 6.77 11.95
C GLY A 136 -3.68 5.37 11.41
N SER A 137 -3.94 5.10 10.14
CA SER A 137 -3.76 3.78 9.54
C SER A 137 -2.36 3.55 8.95
N TRP A 138 -2.07 2.30 8.58
CA TRP A 138 -0.91 1.93 7.75
C TRP A 138 -1.35 1.20 6.49
N GLY A 139 -0.71 1.50 5.37
CA GLY A 139 -0.97 0.89 4.06
C GLY A 139 -0.48 1.79 2.93
N ASP A 140 -0.92 1.51 1.70
CA ASP A 140 -0.57 2.35 0.55
C ASP A 140 -1.25 3.74 0.65
N PRO A 141 -0.51 4.86 0.66
CA PRO A 141 -1.11 6.19 0.67
C PRO A 141 -1.82 6.57 -0.64
N ALA A 142 -1.48 5.92 -1.75
CA ALA A 142 -2.05 6.19 -3.08
C ALA A 142 -3.31 5.37 -3.36
N PHE A 143 -3.52 4.26 -2.64
CA PHE A 143 -4.66 3.36 -2.85
C PHE A 143 -5.31 2.95 -1.52
N PHE A 144 -6.62 3.11 -1.42
CA PHE A 144 -7.39 2.72 -0.24
C PHE A 144 -8.26 1.52 -0.57
N MET A 145 -8.01 0.40 0.11
CA MET A 145 -8.88 -0.77 0.16
C MET A 145 -9.06 -1.14 1.62
N VAL A 146 -10.31 -1.21 2.09
CA VAL A 146 -10.57 -1.29 3.53
C VAL A 146 -9.94 -2.54 4.16
N GLN A 147 -9.97 -3.69 3.49
CA GLN A 147 -9.42 -4.93 4.03
C GLN A 147 -7.89 -4.85 4.17
N ASP A 148 -7.19 -4.34 3.16
CA ASP A 148 -5.74 -4.13 3.22
C ASP A 148 -5.38 -3.12 4.31
N ARG A 149 -6.10 -2.00 4.37
CA ARG A 149 -5.81 -0.95 5.34
C ARG A 149 -6.05 -1.44 6.76
N MET A 150 -7.12 -2.20 6.98
CA MET A 150 -7.46 -2.76 8.29
C MET A 150 -6.43 -3.78 8.76
N ILE A 151 -6.04 -4.76 7.91
CA ILE A 151 -5.09 -5.80 8.33
C ILE A 151 -3.68 -5.24 8.52
N SER A 152 -3.25 -4.31 7.67
CA SER A 152 -1.97 -3.61 7.81
C SER A 152 -1.92 -2.79 9.10
N THR A 153 -2.97 -2.01 9.37
CA THR A 153 -3.06 -1.21 10.60
C THR A 153 -3.06 -2.09 11.85
N LEU A 154 -3.85 -3.16 11.85
CA LEU A 154 -3.90 -4.10 12.97
C LEU A 154 -2.53 -4.73 13.24
N ALA A 155 -1.83 -5.18 12.21
CA ALA A 155 -0.49 -5.75 12.35
C ALA A 155 0.50 -4.73 12.92
N CYS A 156 0.51 -3.50 12.41
CA CYS A 156 1.37 -2.43 12.91
C CYS A 156 1.08 -2.09 14.38
N VAL A 157 -0.18 -1.95 14.77
CA VAL A 157 -0.58 -1.69 16.16
C VAL A 157 -0.12 -2.82 17.08
N VAL A 158 -0.30 -4.09 16.67
CA VAL A 158 0.19 -5.25 17.42
C VAL A 158 1.72 -5.20 17.59
N ALA A 159 2.47 -4.83 16.54
CA ALA A 159 3.92 -4.69 16.63
C ALA A 159 4.34 -3.56 17.59
N VAL A 160 3.74 -2.39 17.47
CA VAL A 160 4.00 -1.21 18.33
C VAL A 160 3.72 -1.55 19.80
N LYS A 161 2.58 -2.19 20.07
CA LYS A 161 2.19 -2.60 21.42
C LYS A 161 3.09 -3.68 22.00
N SER A 162 3.49 -4.67 21.19
CA SER A 162 4.36 -5.78 21.63
C SER A 162 5.72 -5.31 22.13
N TRP A 163 6.23 -4.20 21.60
CA TRP A 163 7.51 -3.60 21.98
C TRP A 163 7.38 -2.38 22.89
N ASN A 164 6.16 -2.08 23.36
CA ASN A 164 5.84 -0.95 24.22
C ASN A 164 6.41 0.38 23.69
N ILE A 165 6.24 0.61 22.38
CA ILE A 165 6.68 1.83 21.72
C ILE A 165 5.73 2.97 22.10
N ASP A 166 6.25 3.94 22.84
CA ASP A 166 5.53 5.12 23.31
C ASP A 166 5.95 6.35 22.48
N CYS A 167 5.20 6.64 21.42
CA CYS A 167 5.48 7.73 20.49
C CYS A 167 4.17 8.29 19.94
N ASP A 168 3.91 9.59 20.14
CA ASP A 168 2.87 10.40 19.48
C ASP A 168 1.50 9.71 19.31
N ASP A 169 1.03 9.05 20.37
CA ASP A 169 -0.24 8.31 20.43
C ASP A 169 -0.42 7.33 19.25
N LEU A 170 0.69 6.82 18.71
CA LEU A 170 0.74 6.07 17.45
C LEU A 170 -0.10 4.79 17.53
N CYS A 171 -0.04 4.09 18.66
CA CYS A 171 -0.90 2.94 18.95
C CYS A 171 -2.39 3.34 18.98
N ASP A 172 -2.73 4.38 19.73
CA ASP A 172 -4.11 4.80 19.98
C ASP A 172 -4.79 5.30 18.70
N ARG A 173 -4.06 6.05 17.85
CA ARG A 173 -4.57 6.47 16.54
C ARG A 173 -4.85 5.29 15.60
N GLY A 174 -4.01 4.26 15.65
CA GLY A 174 -4.24 3.03 14.89
C GLY A 174 -5.43 2.23 15.40
N VAL A 175 -5.58 2.12 16.72
CA VAL A 175 -6.75 1.49 17.34
C VAL A 175 -8.03 2.23 16.98
N LEU A 176 -8.04 3.57 17.07
CA LEU A 176 -9.18 4.40 16.70
C LEU A 176 -9.58 4.18 15.24
N PHE A 177 -8.62 4.15 14.31
CA PHE A 177 -8.88 3.84 12.91
C PHE A 177 -9.58 2.49 12.73
N ILE A 178 -9.11 1.44 13.43
CA ILE A 178 -9.71 0.10 13.38
C ILE A 178 -11.15 0.14 13.91
N GLN A 179 -11.38 0.81 15.04
CA GLN A 179 -12.71 0.95 15.64
C GLN A 179 -13.70 1.64 14.67
N GLU A 180 -13.29 2.74 14.04
CA GLU A 180 -14.12 3.53 13.13
C GLU A 180 -14.44 2.82 11.81
N ASN A 181 -13.60 1.86 11.39
CA ASN A 181 -13.73 1.20 10.09
C ASN A 181 -14.12 -0.28 10.17
N MET A 182 -14.29 -0.85 11.38
CA MET A 182 -14.66 -2.26 11.57
C MET A 182 -15.89 -2.67 10.77
N SER A 183 -16.95 -1.86 10.78
CA SER A 183 -18.21 -2.19 10.09
C SER A 183 -18.08 -2.31 8.57
N LYS A 184 -17.08 -1.66 7.97
CA LYS A 184 -16.88 -1.59 6.52
C LYS A 184 -16.18 -2.83 5.93
N LEU A 185 -15.65 -3.73 6.77
CA LEU A 185 -14.85 -4.88 6.34
C LEU A 185 -15.55 -5.85 5.37
N VAL A 186 -16.88 -5.93 5.41
CA VAL A 186 -17.70 -6.84 4.58
C VAL A 186 -18.57 -6.08 3.57
N GLU A 187 -18.63 -4.75 3.65
CA GLU A 187 -19.44 -3.93 2.74
C GLU A 187 -18.85 -3.82 1.32
N GLU A 188 -17.53 -4.01 1.17
CA GLU A 188 -16.81 -3.87 -0.10
C GLU A 188 -16.65 -5.20 -0.85
N GLU A 189 -16.71 -5.15 -2.20
CA GLU A 189 -16.70 -6.30 -3.10
C GLU A 189 -15.58 -7.32 -2.76
N GLN A 190 -15.96 -8.58 -2.53
CA GLN A 190 -15.05 -9.64 -2.09
C GLN A 190 -14.03 -10.08 -3.16
N ASP A 191 -14.21 -9.64 -4.41
CA ASP A 191 -13.38 -10.07 -5.55
C ASP A 191 -11.92 -9.62 -5.45
N TRP A 192 -11.64 -8.55 -4.69
CA TRP A 192 -10.30 -7.96 -4.56
C TRP A 192 -9.69 -8.13 -3.16
N MET A 193 -10.29 -8.96 -2.32
CA MET A 193 -9.83 -9.16 -0.95
C MET A 193 -8.37 -9.68 -0.89
N PRO A 194 -7.53 -9.17 0.04
CA PRO A 194 -6.16 -9.64 0.20
C PRO A 194 -6.08 -11.16 0.38
N CYS A 195 -4.99 -11.74 -0.14
CA CYS A 195 -4.78 -13.18 -0.06
C CYS A 195 -4.79 -13.66 1.40
N GLY A 196 -5.61 -14.68 1.68
CA GLY A 196 -5.68 -15.28 3.01
C GLY A 196 -6.25 -14.36 4.10
N PHE A 197 -6.90 -13.24 3.74
CA PHE A 197 -7.43 -12.27 4.70
C PHE A 197 -8.27 -12.92 5.82
N GLU A 198 -9.18 -13.84 5.47
CA GLU A 198 -10.05 -14.51 6.44
C GLU A 198 -9.30 -15.51 7.34
N ILE A 199 -8.05 -15.83 7.03
CA ILE A 199 -7.19 -16.65 7.89
C ILE A 199 -6.29 -15.74 8.73
N ASN A 200 -5.67 -14.74 8.09
CA ASN A 200 -4.66 -13.87 8.68
C ASN A 200 -5.26 -12.86 9.65
N LEU A 201 -6.35 -12.17 9.28
CA LEU A 201 -6.96 -11.16 10.15
C LEU A 201 -7.39 -11.77 11.50
N PRO A 202 -8.14 -12.89 11.56
CA PRO A 202 -8.43 -13.56 12.83
C PRO A 202 -7.19 -13.92 13.66
N ALA A 203 -6.11 -14.38 13.04
CA ALA A 203 -4.90 -14.75 13.78
C ALA A 203 -4.23 -13.55 14.45
N ILE A 204 -4.27 -12.38 13.80
CA ILE A 204 -3.72 -11.13 14.36
C ILE A 204 -4.66 -10.54 15.40
N LEU A 205 -5.98 -10.68 15.23
CA LEU A 205 -6.96 -10.27 16.24
C LEU A 205 -6.78 -11.02 17.57
N GLU A 206 -6.48 -12.33 17.54
CA GLU A 206 -6.15 -13.07 18.77
C GLU A 206 -4.89 -12.49 19.45
N LYS A 207 -3.84 -12.17 18.68
CA LYS A 207 -2.65 -11.51 19.23
C LYS A 207 -2.97 -10.14 19.82
N ALA A 208 -3.81 -9.37 19.17
CA ALA A 208 -4.23 -8.06 19.66
C ALA A 208 -4.99 -8.17 20.98
N LYS A 209 -5.83 -9.21 21.11
CA LYS A 209 -6.57 -9.52 22.33
C LYS A 209 -5.65 -9.92 23.47
N ASP A 210 -4.63 -10.74 23.20
CA ASP A 210 -3.61 -11.12 24.19
C ASP A 210 -2.79 -9.91 24.70
N LEU A 211 -2.77 -8.81 23.93
CA LEU A 211 -2.11 -7.55 24.27
C LEU A 211 -3.07 -6.51 24.89
N ASP A 212 -4.30 -6.90 25.22
CA ASP A 212 -5.35 -6.06 25.78
C ASP A 212 -5.63 -4.79 24.94
N LEU A 213 -5.54 -4.89 23.61
CA LEU A 213 -5.91 -3.80 22.72
C LEU A 213 -7.42 -3.61 22.68
N ASP A 214 -7.90 -2.37 22.77
CA ASP A 214 -9.32 -2.01 22.76
C ASP A 214 -9.89 -2.08 21.33
N ILE A 215 -10.17 -3.29 20.85
CA ILE A 215 -10.73 -3.54 19.52
C ILE A 215 -12.13 -4.15 19.70
N PRO A 216 -13.10 -3.87 18.81
CA PRO A 216 -14.44 -4.43 18.90
C PRO A 216 -14.47 -5.91 18.47
N TYR A 217 -13.88 -6.80 19.27
CA TYR A 217 -13.76 -8.24 19.00
C TYR A 217 -15.09 -8.98 18.83
N ASN A 218 -16.18 -8.42 19.36
CA ASN A 218 -17.54 -8.97 19.27
C ASN A 218 -18.37 -8.32 18.15
N HIS A 219 -17.74 -7.59 17.22
CA HIS A 219 -18.45 -6.97 16.11
C HIS A 219 -19.02 -8.06 15.16
N PRO A 220 -20.30 -8.00 14.74
CA PRO A 220 -20.92 -9.05 13.92
C PRO A 220 -20.17 -9.39 12.63
N VAL A 221 -19.51 -8.39 12.04
CA VAL A 221 -18.65 -8.56 10.85
C VAL A 221 -17.58 -9.64 11.03
N LEU A 222 -17.05 -9.77 12.25
CA LEU A 222 -15.99 -10.74 12.55
C LEU A 222 -16.55 -12.16 12.58
N GLU A 223 -17.81 -12.35 12.99
CA GLU A 223 -18.46 -13.67 12.98
C GLU A 223 -18.49 -14.27 11.57
N GLU A 224 -18.78 -13.45 10.55
CA GLU A 224 -18.73 -13.88 9.15
C GLU A 224 -17.31 -14.27 8.73
N ILE A 225 -16.31 -13.49 9.13
CA ILE A 225 -14.89 -13.77 8.83
C ILE A 225 -14.45 -15.08 9.51
N TYR A 226 -14.80 -15.30 10.78
CA TYR A 226 -14.52 -16.55 11.49
C TYR A 226 -15.23 -17.75 10.85
N ALA A 227 -16.48 -17.58 10.39
CA ALA A 227 -17.18 -18.63 9.66
C ALA A 227 -16.47 -18.99 8.34
N LYS A 228 -16.02 -17.98 7.58
CA LYS A 228 -15.21 -18.18 6.37
C LYS A 228 -13.88 -18.87 6.67
N ARG A 229 -13.19 -18.48 7.75
CA ARG A 229 -11.97 -19.13 8.23
C ARG A 229 -12.20 -20.61 8.47
N ASN A 230 -13.21 -20.96 9.26
CA ASN A 230 -13.52 -22.34 9.63
C ASN A 230 -13.89 -23.17 8.41
N LEU A 231 -14.65 -22.60 7.47
CA LEU A 231 -14.99 -23.26 6.21
C LEU A 231 -13.76 -23.48 5.31
N LYS A 232 -12.78 -22.57 5.32
CA LYS A 232 -11.52 -22.75 4.58
C LYS A 232 -10.64 -23.80 5.25
N LEU A 233 -10.52 -23.78 6.58
CA LEU A 233 -9.67 -24.70 7.33
C LEU A 233 -10.22 -26.13 7.39
N SER A 234 -11.55 -26.32 7.34
CA SER A 234 -12.16 -27.66 7.32
C SER A 234 -11.79 -28.51 6.11
N LYS A 235 -11.28 -27.88 5.05
CA LYS A 235 -10.79 -28.59 3.85
C LYS A 235 -9.41 -29.22 4.04
N TYR A 236 -8.73 -28.88 5.14
CA TYR A 236 -7.37 -29.33 5.46
C TYR A 236 -7.32 -30.14 6.77
N ALA A 237 -8.47 -30.40 7.39
CA ALA A 237 -8.64 -31.23 8.59
C ALA A 237 -9.06 -32.66 8.20
#